data_AF-A0A964EWW6-F1
#
_entry.id   AF-A0A964EWW6-F1
#
_cell.length_a   1.000
_cell.length_b   1.000
_cell.length_c   1.000
_cell.angle_alpha   90.00
_cell.angle_beta   90.00
_cell.angle_gamma   90.00
#
_symmetry.space_group_name_H-M   'P 1'
#
loop_
_entity.id
_entity.type
_entity.pdbx_description
1 polymer ?
#
loop_
_entity_poly.entity_id
_entity_poly.type
_entity_poly.pdbx_seq_one_letter_code
_entity_poly.pdbx_strand_id
1 'polypeptide(L)'
;MRLLTPLALLTSGCVISDAELEARLAEAEPCEVPATWYADGDGDGDGDPADAVVSCDVPSGYVWSAEDCDDTDPAIHPDAEERCDGVDQDCDSEVDEDAADAVTAWADADGDGYGDPADGVTACTTPSGYADNAEDCDDTDAARYPGAPELCGDGVLHDCARRSEAGLASFRSAQGVWSAVPEIAAGTAESIPDWLWPASGALYLCADAQPFYARVDVENILLARLVGVTIDDQVATLDGGGEGSVLDVDNATLEVTDLVLTGGAGEKGGALDAQGASTIHLTRVAAVDNTALDDDGKGAGLFIVESTLIARDLVLTGGHAVKGGGLYAVNAALTLDRVEIAGNVSDTLAGGLYIDDTVATVRDCVVSDNTAQDDGAGLRVVNASVLTMADCTLDANQALADDAEGGALAARTFGESATPLITITGSTFTNNGAAYGGAVHVRNARVCLVDSSFTDNVASLGELDGEGGAVFKSRPETGAAHLALVRCDFASNTPQDLFEDLTEGGVPRTLGAGFTGVIVDDGETACE
;
A
#
# COMPACT_ATOMS: atom_id res chain seq x y z
N MET A 1 9.46 89.84 16.28
CA MET A 1 8.32 90.49 16.97
C MET A 1 8.08 89.81 18.32
N ARG A 2 8.80 90.20 19.37
CA ARG A 2 8.26 90.16 20.73
C ARG A 2 8.14 91.62 21.19
N LEU A 3 6.89 92.02 21.35
CA LEU A 3 6.32 93.08 22.17
C LEU A 3 7.15 94.37 22.40
N LEU A 4 6.55 95.45 21.89
CA LEU A 4 6.87 96.86 22.05
C LEU A 4 6.67 97.40 23.50
N THR A 5 7.68 98.14 23.97
CA THR A 5 7.63 99.46 24.68
C THR A 5 7.06 99.58 26.10
N PRO A 6 7.37 100.65 26.91
CA PRO A 6 7.93 101.97 26.53
C PRO A 6 8.94 102.68 27.50
N LEU A 7 9.51 103.80 26.99
CA LEU A 7 9.88 105.09 27.67
C LEU A 7 10.90 105.05 28.85
N ALA A 8 11.84 106.00 29.04
CA ALA A 8 12.13 107.31 28.46
C ALA A 8 13.49 107.86 28.98
N LEU A 9 13.97 108.92 28.30
CA LEU A 9 14.74 110.07 28.80
C LEU A 9 16.27 109.98 29.00
N LEU A 10 16.96 110.41 27.93
CA LEU A 10 17.97 111.48 27.88
C LEU A 10 18.66 111.89 29.22
N THR A 11 20.00 111.83 29.26
CA THR A 11 20.83 113.03 29.48
C THR A 11 22.29 112.80 29.07
N SER A 12 22.79 113.71 28.25
CA SER A 12 24.13 114.31 28.32
C SER A 12 25.37 113.46 27.99
N GLY A 13 25.73 113.48 26.71
CA GLY A 13 26.97 114.13 26.27
C GLY A 13 28.30 113.46 26.63
N CYS A 14 28.75 112.56 25.76
CA CYS A 14 30.16 112.49 25.37
C CYS A 14 30.20 112.17 23.88
N VAL A 15 30.41 113.21 23.07
CA VAL A 15 30.61 113.07 21.62
C VAL A 15 32.07 112.63 21.45
N ILE A 16 32.28 111.33 21.31
CA ILE A 16 33.50 110.81 20.71
C ILE A 16 33.30 110.98 19.20
N SER A 17 34.25 111.62 18.51
CA SER A 17 34.12 111.91 17.08
C SER A 17 34.10 110.61 16.25
N ASP A 18 33.44 110.60 15.09
CA ASP A 18 33.42 109.45 14.16
C ASP A 18 34.83 108.96 13.76
N ALA A 19 35.88 109.78 13.97
CA ALA A 19 37.28 109.40 13.75
C ALA A 19 37.92 108.58 14.90
N GLU A 20 37.28 108.49 16.08
CA GLU A 20 37.71 107.69 17.23
C GLU A 20 36.87 106.41 17.41
N LEU A 21 35.74 106.29 16.70
CA LEU A 21 34.95 105.05 16.60
C LEU A 21 35.55 104.09 15.56
N GLU A 22 36.08 104.61 14.45
CA GLU A 22 36.79 103.82 13.42
C GLU A 22 38.16 103.30 13.88
N ALA A 23 38.73 103.83 14.98
CA ALA A 23 39.95 103.31 15.61
C ALA A 23 39.71 102.25 16.69
N ARG A 24 38.44 101.90 16.98
CA ARG A 24 38.05 100.78 17.85
C ARG A 24 37.34 99.64 17.10
N LEU A 25 37.37 99.70 15.76
CA LEU A 25 36.91 98.66 14.83
C LEU A 25 38.10 97.92 14.17
N ALA A 26 39.16 97.69 14.94
CA ALA A 26 40.30 96.89 14.49
C ALA A 26 40.92 96.17 15.68
N GLU A 27 40.24 95.11 16.10
CA GLU A 27 40.83 93.89 16.69
C GLU A 27 39.65 92.92 16.79
N ALA A 28 39.37 92.24 15.67
CA ALA A 28 38.67 90.97 15.73
C ALA A 28 39.47 90.12 16.71
N GLU A 29 38.83 89.69 17.79
CA GLU A 29 39.48 88.83 18.77
C GLU A 29 40.05 87.61 18.00
N PRO A 30 41.36 87.33 18.11
CA PRO A 30 41.94 86.15 17.46
C PRO A 30 41.19 84.94 18.03
N CYS A 31 40.61 84.08 17.17
CA CYS A 31 39.74 83.03 17.70
C CYS A 31 40.54 82.14 18.66
N GLU A 32 39.99 81.97 19.85
CA GLU A 32 40.75 81.54 21.01
C GLU A 32 41.20 80.08 20.92
N VAL A 33 40.65 79.31 19.96
CA VAL A 33 41.17 78.02 19.51
C VAL A 33 40.73 77.78 18.05
N PRO A 34 41.63 77.79 17.04
CA PRO A 34 41.25 77.45 15.68
C PRO A 34 40.95 75.96 15.56
N ALA A 35 39.96 75.62 14.74
CA ALA A 35 39.58 74.25 14.43
C ALA A 35 40.34 73.72 13.22
N THR A 36 40.51 72.41 13.14
CA THR A 36 40.92 71.74 11.90
C THR A 36 39.67 71.44 11.09
N TRP A 37 39.68 71.82 9.82
CA TRP A 37 38.64 71.51 8.85
C TRP A 37 39.24 70.69 7.72
N TYR A 38 38.49 69.77 7.15
CA TYR A 38 38.92 68.80 6.14
C TYR A 38 38.20 69.08 4.82
N ALA A 39 38.89 68.99 3.68
CA ALA A 39 38.26 69.24 2.38
C ALA A 39 37.13 68.23 2.16
N ASP A 40 36.01 68.70 1.61
CA ASP A 40 34.84 67.89 1.24
C ASP A 40 34.65 68.06 -0.28
N GLY A 41 35.29 67.16 -1.02
CA GLY A 41 35.52 67.23 -2.45
C GLY A 41 34.30 66.84 -3.29
N ASP A 42 33.47 65.94 -2.77
CA ASP A 42 32.30 65.39 -3.44
C ASP A 42 30.94 65.80 -2.83
N GLY A 43 30.94 66.38 -1.63
CA GLY A 43 29.80 67.05 -1.02
C GLY A 43 28.89 66.16 -0.18
N ASP A 44 29.36 65.03 0.36
CA ASP A 44 28.58 64.15 1.22
C ASP A 44 28.55 64.57 2.70
N GLY A 45 29.49 65.40 3.12
CA GLY A 45 29.57 65.96 4.47
C GLY A 45 30.68 65.41 5.35
N ASP A 46 31.43 64.43 4.87
CA ASP A 46 32.70 63.96 5.42
C ASP A 46 33.87 64.53 4.61
N GLY A 47 35.11 64.40 5.09
CA GLY A 47 36.22 65.07 4.41
C GLY A 47 37.59 64.43 4.61
N ASP A 48 38.48 64.66 3.63
CA ASP A 48 39.78 63.99 3.51
C ASP A 48 40.70 64.30 4.71
N PRO A 49 41.06 63.31 5.56
CA PRO A 49 41.99 63.50 6.68
C PRO A 49 43.39 63.96 6.23
N ALA A 50 43.77 63.76 4.96
CA ALA A 50 45.03 64.20 4.38
C ALA A 50 45.02 65.66 3.88
N ASP A 51 43.85 66.26 3.60
CA ASP A 51 43.69 67.67 3.20
C ASP A 51 42.98 68.49 4.29
N ALA A 52 43.76 68.86 5.30
CA ALA A 52 43.27 69.59 6.46
C ALA A 52 43.81 71.04 6.53
N VAL A 53 42.93 71.99 6.82
CA VAL A 53 43.26 73.41 7.05
C VAL A 53 42.82 73.84 8.45
N VAL A 54 43.71 74.55 9.15
CA VAL A 54 43.39 75.13 10.47
C VAL A 54 42.80 76.53 10.28
N SER A 55 41.53 76.72 10.64
CA SER A 55 40.80 77.98 10.48
C SER A 55 39.81 78.22 11.62
N CYS A 56 39.51 79.48 11.87
CA CYS A 56 38.52 79.92 12.86
C CYS A 56 37.08 79.83 12.36
N ASP A 57 36.88 80.10 11.07
CA ASP A 57 35.61 79.95 10.36
C ASP A 57 35.71 78.77 9.39
N VAL A 58 34.60 78.06 9.16
CA VAL A 58 34.51 76.99 8.17
C VAL A 58 34.92 77.50 6.78
N PRO A 59 36.04 77.02 6.21
CA PRO A 59 36.40 77.34 4.84
C PRO A 59 35.35 76.80 3.86
N SER A 60 35.15 77.46 2.72
CA SER A 60 34.20 76.97 1.70
C SER A 60 34.70 75.65 1.13
N GLY A 61 33.85 74.61 1.13
CA GLY A 61 34.21 73.26 0.66
C GLY A 61 35.03 72.46 1.67
N TYR A 62 34.91 72.77 2.96
CA TYR A 62 35.54 72.02 4.04
C TYR A 62 34.51 71.71 5.14
N VAL A 63 34.63 70.55 5.78
CA VAL A 63 33.78 70.06 6.87
C VAL A 63 34.58 69.74 8.14
N TRP A 64 33.88 69.43 9.23
CA TRP A 64 34.52 69.12 10.51
C TRP A 64 34.95 67.65 10.61
N SER A 65 34.19 66.75 9.97
CA SER A 65 34.50 65.33 9.96
C SER A 65 35.76 65.06 9.13
N ALA A 66 36.52 64.04 9.52
CA ALA A 66 37.81 63.67 8.93
C ALA A 66 37.82 62.17 8.56
N GLU A 67 36.63 61.62 8.38
CA GLU A 67 36.37 60.18 8.42
C GLU A 67 36.14 59.61 7.00
N ASP A 68 36.25 60.46 5.97
CA ASP A 68 36.12 60.07 4.57
C ASP A 68 37.40 59.38 4.06
N CYS A 69 37.23 58.19 3.48
CA CYS A 69 38.29 57.39 2.90
C CYS A 69 38.45 57.55 1.38
N ASP A 70 37.49 58.14 0.67
CA ASP A 70 37.58 58.56 -0.75
C ASP A 70 36.78 59.84 -1.03
N ASP A 71 37.40 61.00 -0.75
CA ASP A 71 36.92 62.39 -0.97
C ASP A 71 36.63 62.78 -2.45
N THR A 72 36.49 61.78 -3.32
CA THR A 72 36.11 61.93 -4.71
C THR A 72 34.83 61.16 -5.11
N ASP A 73 34.30 60.31 -4.23
CA ASP A 73 33.09 59.53 -4.45
C ASP A 73 32.10 59.64 -3.27
N PRO A 74 30.97 60.36 -3.42
CA PRO A 74 30.02 60.62 -2.33
C PRO A 74 29.18 59.39 -1.94
N ALA A 75 29.59 58.20 -2.39
CA ALA A 75 29.06 56.90 -2.00
C ALA A 75 30.01 56.13 -1.07
N ILE A 76 31.18 56.70 -0.75
CA ILE A 76 32.20 56.11 0.12
C ILE A 76 32.45 57.09 1.27
N HIS A 77 31.76 56.88 2.38
CA HIS A 77 31.82 57.73 3.56
C HIS A 77 31.28 56.98 4.79
N PRO A 78 31.59 57.41 6.03
CA PRO A 78 31.23 56.72 7.29
C PRO A 78 29.79 56.28 7.54
N ASP A 79 28.85 56.84 6.78
CA ASP A 79 27.41 56.59 6.89
C ASP A 79 26.86 55.88 5.63
N ALA A 80 27.72 55.44 4.72
CA ALA A 80 27.35 54.76 3.48
C ALA A 80 26.86 53.34 3.77
N GLU A 81 26.08 52.79 2.83
CA GLU A 81 25.54 51.43 2.94
C GLU A 81 26.44 50.48 2.14
N GLU A 82 26.97 49.47 2.82
CA GLU A 82 27.85 48.47 2.23
C GLU A 82 27.20 47.72 1.05
N ARG A 83 28.01 47.37 0.06
CA ARG A 83 27.65 46.66 -1.16
C ARG A 83 28.68 45.60 -1.47
N CYS A 84 28.24 44.46 -1.96
CA CYS A 84 29.10 43.35 -2.37
C CYS A 84 29.87 43.63 -3.69
N ASP A 85 30.73 44.65 -3.70
CA ASP A 85 31.58 45.04 -4.82
C ASP A 85 33.08 45.07 -4.49
N GLY A 86 33.46 44.76 -3.25
CA GLY A 86 34.83 44.67 -2.76
C GLY A 86 35.45 46.03 -2.41
N VAL A 87 34.61 47.04 -2.18
CA VAL A 87 34.98 48.37 -1.71
C VAL A 87 34.38 48.57 -0.32
N ASP A 88 35.17 49.12 0.59
CA ASP A 88 34.73 49.58 1.92
C ASP A 88 34.01 50.93 1.71
N GLN A 89 32.68 50.93 1.72
CA GLN A 89 31.88 52.14 1.56
C GLN A 89 31.77 52.94 2.84
N ASP A 90 31.69 52.31 4.00
CA ASP A 90 31.49 52.98 5.29
C ASP A 90 32.79 53.34 6.03
N CYS A 91 33.93 53.10 5.38
CA CYS A 91 35.26 53.46 5.84
C CYS A 91 35.64 52.85 7.21
N ASP A 92 35.04 51.74 7.62
CA ASP A 92 35.31 51.09 8.90
C ASP A 92 36.51 50.11 8.88
N SER A 93 37.09 49.88 7.69
CA SER A 93 38.19 48.97 7.36
C SER A 93 37.85 47.47 7.26
N GLU A 94 36.60 47.08 7.48
CA GLU A 94 36.07 45.82 6.95
C GLU A 94 35.60 46.06 5.49
N VAL A 95 35.25 45.00 4.77
CA VAL A 95 34.83 45.13 3.35
C VAL A 95 33.62 44.25 3.13
N ASP A 96 32.54 44.84 2.60
CA ASP A 96 31.27 44.21 2.28
C ASP A 96 30.60 43.53 3.51
N GLU A 97 30.91 43.94 4.74
CA GLU A 97 30.21 43.49 5.95
C GLU A 97 28.81 44.10 6.01
N ASP A 98 27.82 43.31 6.45
CA ASP A 98 26.42 43.75 6.49
C ASP A 98 25.90 44.36 5.16
N ALA A 99 26.55 44.05 4.03
CA ALA A 99 26.24 44.59 2.71
C ALA A 99 24.77 44.40 2.36
N ALA A 100 24.16 45.47 1.85
CA ALA A 100 22.73 45.53 1.59
C ALA A 100 22.24 44.60 0.47
N ASP A 101 23.14 44.21 -0.43
CA ASP A 101 22.90 43.20 -1.46
C ASP A 101 23.51 41.82 -1.14
N ALA A 102 23.96 41.59 0.11
CA ALA A 102 24.32 40.27 0.59
C ALA A 102 23.10 39.34 0.58
N VAL A 103 23.35 38.06 0.30
CA VAL A 103 22.33 37.01 0.31
C VAL A 103 22.46 36.18 1.58
N THR A 104 21.34 35.63 2.03
CA THR A 104 21.36 34.58 3.05
C THR A 104 21.46 33.23 2.32
N ALA A 105 22.37 32.39 2.78
CA ALA A 105 22.54 31.01 2.34
C ALA A 105 22.42 30.08 3.55
N TRP A 106 22.00 28.83 3.38
CA TRP A 106 21.74 27.88 4.46
C TRP A 106 22.57 26.61 4.28
N ALA A 107 23.09 26.03 5.35
CA ALA A 107 23.95 24.85 5.27
C ALA A 107 23.22 23.70 4.54
N ASP A 108 23.92 23.03 3.62
CA ASP A 108 23.46 21.87 2.84
C ASP A 108 24.46 20.74 3.08
N ALA A 109 24.28 20.02 4.19
CA ALA A 109 25.27 19.08 4.72
C ALA A 109 25.20 17.70 4.04
N ASP A 110 24.05 17.33 3.48
CA ASP A 110 23.87 16.08 2.74
C ASP A 110 24.02 16.23 1.22
N GLY A 111 23.99 17.46 0.70
CA GLY A 111 24.31 17.81 -0.67
C GLY A 111 23.15 17.63 -1.66
N ASP A 112 21.90 17.68 -1.20
CA ASP A 112 20.72 17.58 -2.06
C ASP A 112 20.27 18.91 -2.69
N GLY A 113 20.85 20.02 -2.23
CA GLY A 113 20.60 21.37 -2.73
C GLY A 113 19.54 22.16 -1.96
N TYR A 114 19.02 21.62 -0.85
CA TYR A 114 18.18 22.33 0.10
C TYR A 114 18.96 22.63 1.38
N GLY A 115 18.66 23.77 2.01
CA GLY A 115 19.43 24.21 3.18
C GLY A 115 18.65 24.17 4.48
N ASP A 116 19.35 23.90 5.60
CA ASP A 116 18.80 23.88 6.97
C ASP A 116 18.27 25.28 7.38
N PRO A 117 16.95 25.44 7.61
CA PRO A 117 16.38 26.69 8.09
C PRO A 117 16.98 27.22 9.41
N ALA A 118 17.64 26.37 10.20
CA ALA A 118 18.28 26.72 11.45
C ALA A 118 19.75 27.17 11.31
N ASP A 119 20.41 26.95 10.17
CA ASP A 119 21.83 27.26 9.95
C ASP A 119 22.05 28.17 8.73
N GLY A 120 21.57 29.42 8.84
CA GLY A 120 21.72 30.46 7.84
C GLY A 120 22.94 31.36 8.08
N VAL A 121 23.66 31.70 7.00
CA VAL A 121 24.77 32.67 6.98
C VAL A 121 24.51 33.75 5.93
N THR A 122 24.80 35.01 6.25
CA THR A 122 24.77 36.11 5.30
C THR A 122 26.14 36.29 4.67
N ALA A 123 26.20 36.33 3.33
CA ALA A 123 27.43 36.53 2.57
C ALA A 123 27.12 37.11 1.18
N CYS A 124 28.13 37.71 0.54
CA CYS A 124 28.00 38.26 -0.81
C CYS A 124 27.75 37.21 -1.91
N THR A 125 28.09 35.95 -1.65
CA THR A 125 27.78 34.81 -2.53
C THR A 125 27.49 33.58 -1.68
N THR A 126 26.67 32.67 -2.19
CA THR A 126 26.39 31.37 -1.56
C THR A 126 27.70 30.60 -1.36
N PRO A 127 28.13 30.32 -0.11
CA PRO A 127 29.35 29.55 0.14
C PRO A 127 29.23 28.11 -0.35
N SER A 128 30.38 27.44 -0.55
CA SER A 128 30.39 26.00 -0.86
C SER A 128 29.81 25.20 0.31
N GLY A 129 28.86 24.30 0.02
CA GLY A 129 28.15 23.51 1.04
C GLY A 129 26.96 24.24 1.67
N TYR A 130 26.44 25.27 0.99
CA TYR A 130 25.22 25.98 1.36
C TYR A 130 24.29 26.07 0.15
N ALA A 131 22.99 26.10 0.41
CA ALA A 131 21.92 26.34 -0.55
C ALA A 131 21.39 27.78 -0.46
N ASP A 132 20.72 28.24 -1.51
CA ASP A 132 20.07 29.57 -1.60
C ASP A 132 18.62 29.58 -1.08
N ASN A 133 18.23 28.51 -0.37
CA ASN A 133 16.90 28.30 0.17
C ASN A 133 16.99 27.67 1.58
N ALA A 134 15.94 27.88 2.39
CA ALA A 134 15.78 27.35 3.75
C ALA A 134 14.58 26.42 3.80
N GLU A 135 14.62 25.35 3.01
CA GLU A 135 13.45 24.48 2.84
C GLU A 135 13.70 23.03 3.28
N ASP A 136 14.93 22.69 3.70
CA ASP A 136 15.25 21.34 4.16
C ASP A 136 14.63 21.04 5.54
N CYS A 137 14.01 19.87 5.68
CA CYS A 137 13.47 19.40 6.95
C CYS A 137 14.36 18.39 7.67
N ASP A 138 15.39 17.85 7.03
CA ASP A 138 16.42 16.99 7.62
C ASP A 138 17.73 17.04 6.79
N ASP A 139 18.55 18.07 7.07
CA ASP A 139 19.88 18.35 6.47
C ASP A 139 20.94 17.26 6.68
N THR A 140 20.55 16.10 7.21
CA THR A 140 21.41 14.93 7.35
C THR A 140 21.03 13.77 6.43
N ASP A 141 19.97 13.91 5.65
CA ASP A 141 19.38 12.89 4.80
C ASP A 141 18.90 13.44 3.45
N ALA A 142 19.75 13.31 2.43
CA ALA A 142 19.52 13.77 1.05
C ALA A 142 18.28 13.17 0.36
N ALA A 143 17.52 12.30 1.02
CA ALA A 143 16.22 11.82 0.58
C ALA A 143 15.05 12.64 1.16
N ARG A 144 15.29 13.63 2.02
CA ARG A 144 14.27 14.31 2.84
C ARG A 144 14.23 15.82 2.60
N TYR A 145 13.80 16.19 1.40
CA TYR A 145 13.70 17.57 0.94
C TYR A 145 12.33 17.88 0.31
N PRO A 146 11.96 19.17 0.18
CA PRO A 146 10.73 19.57 -0.51
C PRO A 146 10.57 18.96 -1.90
N GLY A 147 9.50 18.18 -2.08
CA GLY A 147 9.22 17.51 -3.35
C GLY A 147 9.97 16.21 -3.58
N ALA A 148 10.72 15.70 -2.59
CA ALA A 148 11.19 14.32 -2.60
C ALA A 148 10.01 13.34 -2.78
N PRO A 149 10.19 12.21 -3.48
CA PRO A 149 9.15 11.21 -3.58
C PRO A 149 8.86 10.57 -2.21
N GLU A 150 7.60 10.61 -1.78
CA GLU A 150 7.16 9.83 -0.63
C GLU A 150 7.16 8.33 -0.95
N LEU A 151 7.44 7.51 0.06
CA LEU A 151 7.55 6.06 -0.05
C LEU A 151 6.48 5.39 0.80
N CYS A 152 5.75 4.46 0.19
CA CYS A 152 4.71 3.73 0.89
C CYS A 152 5.28 2.80 1.97
N GLY A 153 4.85 2.99 3.21
CA GLY A 153 5.03 2.02 4.28
C GLY A 153 6.41 2.01 4.95
N ASP A 154 7.27 3.00 4.69
CA ASP A 154 8.55 3.14 5.41
C ASP A 154 8.45 4.02 6.67
N GLY A 155 7.35 4.78 6.81
CA GLY A 155 7.04 5.59 7.98
C GLY A 155 7.86 6.88 8.08
N VAL A 156 8.48 7.31 6.98
CA VAL A 156 9.30 8.52 6.89
C VAL A 156 8.59 9.55 6.02
N LEU A 157 8.62 10.81 6.46
CA LEU A 157 8.17 11.95 5.66
C LEU A 157 9.35 12.50 4.86
N HIS A 158 9.33 12.30 3.54
CA HIS A 158 10.41 12.67 2.64
C HIS A 158 10.25 14.10 2.12
N ASP A 159 9.03 14.53 1.80
CA ASP A 159 8.80 15.74 1.02
C ASP A 159 8.64 17.02 1.87
N CYS A 160 8.96 16.92 3.16
CA CYS A 160 8.83 17.95 4.18
C CYS A 160 7.40 18.50 4.37
N ALA A 161 6.40 17.99 3.63
CA ALA A 161 5.01 18.33 3.76
C ALA A 161 4.21 17.12 4.24
N ARG A 162 3.23 17.29 5.12
CA ARG A 162 2.33 16.17 5.45
C ARG A 162 1.43 15.85 4.25
N ARG A 163 1.88 14.97 3.36
CA ARG A 163 1.06 14.34 2.34
C ARG A 163 0.63 12.95 2.79
N SER A 164 -0.47 12.49 2.21
CA SER A 164 -0.90 11.11 2.41
C SER A 164 -0.03 10.20 1.53
N GLU A 165 0.38 9.04 2.05
CA GLU A 165 0.98 7.96 1.27
C GLU A 165 -0.05 7.21 0.41
N ALA A 166 -1.34 7.58 0.51
CA ALA A 166 -2.42 6.96 -0.26
C ALA A 166 -2.10 6.95 -1.76
N GLY A 167 -2.21 5.77 -2.38
CA GLY A 167 -2.02 5.58 -3.81
C GLY A 167 -0.56 5.44 -4.22
N LEU A 168 0.37 5.44 -3.27
CA LEU A 168 1.78 5.20 -3.52
C LEU A 168 2.10 3.71 -3.50
N ALA A 169 3.03 3.30 -4.36
CA ALA A 169 3.62 1.97 -4.38
C ALA A 169 5.14 2.08 -4.18
N SER A 170 5.73 1.20 -3.39
CA SER A 170 7.16 1.23 -3.09
C SER A 170 7.74 -0.16 -2.92
N PHE A 171 8.95 -0.35 -3.45
CA PHE A 171 9.67 -1.62 -3.36
C PHE A 171 10.83 -1.49 -2.40
N ARG A 172 10.97 -2.47 -1.52
CA ARG A 172 12.09 -2.65 -0.61
C ARG A 172 12.84 -3.91 -0.97
N SER A 173 14.06 -3.77 -1.49
CA SER A 173 14.94 -4.90 -1.77
C SER A 173 15.28 -5.72 -0.52
N ALA A 174 15.75 -6.96 -0.70
CA ALA A 174 16.25 -7.80 0.40
C ALA A 174 17.40 -7.15 1.20
N GLN A 175 18.13 -6.20 0.61
CA GLN A 175 19.19 -5.41 1.23
C GLN A 175 18.66 -4.21 2.04
N GLY A 176 17.35 -3.94 1.97
CA GLY A 176 16.70 -2.85 2.70
C GLY A 176 16.69 -1.51 1.96
N VAL A 177 17.13 -1.47 0.70
CA VAL A 177 17.05 -0.27 -0.16
C VAL A 177 15.60 -0.11 -0.64
N TRP A 178 15.05 1.09 -0.45
CA TRP A 178 13.73 1.47 -0.91
C TRP A 178 13.76 2.21 -2.25
N SER A 179 12.68 2.07 -3.02
CA SER A 179 12.45 2.81 -4.26
C SER A 179 10.96 2.94 -4.54
N ALA A 180 10.52 4.09 -5.03
CA ALA A 180 9.15 4.25 -5.53
C ALA A 180 8.92 3.34 -6.75
N VAL A 181 7.68 2.86 -6.91
CA VAL A 181 7.22 2.05 -8.06
C VAL A 181 6.05 2.77 -8.74
N PRO A 182 6.31 3.91 -9.42
CA PRO A 182 5.26 4.71 -10.02
C PRO A 182 4.52 3.98 -11.14
N GLU A 183 5.11 2.93 -11.72
CA GLU A 183 4.51 2.16 -12.81
C GLU A 183 3.20 1.48 -12.40
N ILE A 184 3.16 0.90 -11.19
CA ILE A 184 1.95 0.27 -10.64
C ILE A 184 0.93 1.36 -10.24
N ALA A 185 1.41 2.45 -9.62
CA ALA A 185 0.56 3.55 -9.17
C ALA A 185 -0.08 4.35 -10.34
N ALA A 186 0.54 4.34 -11.52
CA ALA A 186 0.05 5.04 -12.70
C ALA A 186 -0.91 4.21 -13.57
N GLY A 187 -1.12 2.93 -13.23
CA GLY A 187 -2.03 2.06 -13.97
C GLY A 187 -3.48 2.55 -13.92
N THR A 188 -4.25 2.20 -14.95
CA THR A 188 -5.67 2.56 -15.04
C THR A 188 -6.48 1.38 -15.59
N ALA A 189 -7.80 1.38 -15.39
CA ALA A 189 -8.69 0.35 -15.96
C ALA A 189 -8.56 0.19 -17.49
N GLU A 190 -8.09 1.21 -18.22
CA GLU A 190 -7.88 1.15 -19.68
C GLU A 190 -6.44 0.77 -20.08
N SER A 191 -5.51 0.77 -19.13
CA SER A 191 -4.09 0.51 -19.35
C SER A 191 -3.49 -0.17 -18.13
N ILE A 192 -3.49 -1.50 -18.16
CA ILE A 192 -2.99 -2.37 -17.09
C ILE A 192 -1.52 -2.73 -17.38
N PRO A 193 -0.56 -2.22 -16.60
CA PRO A 193 0.84 -2.62 -16.71
C PRO A 193 1.05 -4.03 -16.14
N ASP A 194 1.89 -4.80 -16.82
CA ASP A 194 2.51 -6.01 -16.27
C ASP A 194 3.78 -5.61 -15.53
N TRP A 195 3.86 -5.94 -14.25
CA TRP A 195 5.01 -5.63 -13.42
C TRP A 195 5.77 -6.90 -13.04
N LEU A 196 6.93 -7.08 -13.66
CA LEU A 196 7.83 -8.19 -13.37
C LEU A 196 8.60 -7.94 -12.07
N TRP A 197 8.47 -8.88 -11.13
CA TRP A 197 9.12 -8.82 -9.83
C TRP A 197 10.65 -8.81 -9.98
N PRO A 198 11.36 -7.77 -9.53
CA PRO A 198 12.75 -7.54 -9.95
C PRO A 198 13.77 -8.43 -9.22
N ALA A 199 13.56 -8.67 -7.93
CA ALA A 199 14.42 -9.47 -7.07
C ALA A 199 13.68 -9.81 -5.77
N SER A 200 14.29 -10.63 -4.90
CA SER A 200 13.76 -10.85 -3.56
C SER A 200 13.62 -9.53 -2.80
N GLY A 201 12.48 -9.33 -2.15
CA GLY A 201 12.11 -8.05 -1.56
C GLY A 201 10.62 -7.97 -1.26
N ALA A 202 10.16 -6.77 -0.92
CA ALA A 202 8.78 -6.48 -0.59
C ALA A 202 8.24 -5.32 -1.42
N LEU A 203 7.09 -5.50 -2.05
CA LEU A 203 6.28 -4.45 -2.67
C LEU A 203 5.20 -4.02 -1.69
N TYR A 204 5.12 -2.73 -1.39
CA TYR A 204 4.12 -2.11 -0.53
C TYR A 204 3.16 -1.29 -1.38
N LEU A 205 1.87 -1.46 -1.12
CA LEU A 205 0.78 -0.75 -1.79
C LEU A 205 -0.05 0.00 -0.75
N CYS A 206 0.01 1.32 -0.75
CA CYS A 206 -0.70 2.15 0.23
C CYS A 206 -2.09 2.45 -0.27
N ALA A 207 -3.09 2.02 0.49
CA ALA A 207 -4.49 2.09 0.09
C ALA A 207 -4.90 3.53 -0.27
N ASP A 208 -5.74 3.65 -1.30
CA ASP A 208 -6.42 4.89 -1.68
C ASP A 208 -7.88 4.59 -2.00
N ALA A 209 -8.65 5.63 -2.27
CA ALA A 209 -10.01 5.53 -2.77
C ALA A 209 -10.10 4.81 -4.13
N GLN A 210 -9.01 4.71 -4.88
CA GLN A 210 -8.93 3.97 -6.15
C GLN A 210 -8.01 2.75 -6.01
N PRO A 211 -8.31 1.64 -6.70
CA PRO A 211 -7.41 0.49 -6.72
C PRO A 211 -6.15 0.79 -7.53
N PHE A 212 -5.10 0.02 -7.24
CA PHE A 212 -3.96 -0.11 -8.13
C PHE A 212 -4.35 -1.00 -9.30
N TYR A 213 -4.26 -0.49 -10.52
CA TYR A 213 -4.52 -1.27 -11.71
C TYR A 213 -3.20 -1.83 -12.23
N ALA A 214 -2.91 -3.10 -11.97
CA ALA A 214 -1.70 -3.77 -12.45
C ALA A 214 -1.81 -5.29 -12.33
N ARG A 215 -1.03 -5.99 -13.14
CA ARG A 215 -0.74 -7.42 -12.96
C ARG A 215 0.70 -7.59 -12.50
N VAL A 216 0.94 -8.56 -11.64
CA VAL A 216 2.24 -8.77 -11.02
C VAL A 216 2.74 -10.17 -11.31
N ASP A 217 3.87 -10.23 -12.00
CA ASP A 217 4.51 -11.48 -12.41
C ASP A 217 5.68 -11.79 -11.47
N VAL A 218 5.64 -12.93 -10.80
CA VAL A 218 6.63 -13.39 -9.83
C VAL A 218 7.28 -14.66 -10.33
N GLU A 219 8.35 -14.50 -11.10
CA GLU A 219 9.05 -15.62 -11.72
C GLU A 219 10.42 -15.85 -11.09
N ASN A 220 10.69 -17.09 -10.66
CA ASN A 220 12.02 -17.50 -10.16
C ASN A 220 12.53 -16.66 -8.98
N ILE A 221 11.62 -16.14 -8.15
CA ILE A 221 11.94 -15.32 -6.99
C ILE A 221 11.98 -16.17 -5.73
N LEU A 222 13.12 -16.14 -5.03
CA LEU A 222 13.30 -16.88 -3.77
C LEU A 222 12.30 -16.46 -2.69
N LEU A 223 11.96 -15.16 -2.62
CA LEU A 223 11.02 -14.61 -1.66
C LEU A 223 10.53 -13.23 -2.10
N ALA A 224 9.28 -13.18 -2.55
CA ALA A 224 8.51 -11.98 -2.84
C ALA A 224 7.52 -11.74 -1.70
N ARG A 225 7.38 -10.48 -1.26
CA ARG A 225 6.35 -10.06 -0.30
C ARG A 225 5.50 -8.97 -0.90
N LEU A 226 4.20 -9.17 -0.98
CA LEU A 226 3.24 -8.16 -1.40
C LEU A 226 2.42 -7.73 -0.19
N VAL A 227 2.53 -6.47 0.19
CA VAL A 227 1.97 -5.94 1.43
C VAL A 227 1.02 -4.79 1.10
N GLY A 228 -0.27 -4.97 1.38
CA GLY A 228 -1.20 -3.86 1.42
C GLY A 228 -1.04 -3.08 2.72
N VAL A 229 -0.98 -1.75 2.63
CA VAL A 229 -0.90 -0.84 3.77
C VAL A 229 -2.22 -0.11 3.90
N THR A 230 -2.91 -0.30 5.02
CA THR A 230 -4.18 0.36 5.30
C THR A 230 -3.96 1.84 5.57
N ILE A 231 -4.65 2.70 4.81
CA ILE A 231 -4.67 4.16 4.99
C ILE A 231 -6.13 4.58 5.16
N ASP A 232 -6.44 5.38 6.18
CA ASP A 232 -7.80 5.88 6.46
C ASP A 232 -8.89 4.78 6.43
N ASP A 233 -8.60 3.65 7.08
CA ASP A 233 -9.45 2.44 7.13
C ASP A 233 -9.73 1.79 5.75
N GLN A 234 -9.06 2.23 4.68
CA GLN A 234 -9.11 1.59 3.36
C GLN A 234 -8.08 0.48 3.26
N VAL A 235 -8.48 -0.66 2.70
CA VAL A 235 -7.57 -1.77 2.37
C VAL A 235 -7.07 -1.58 0.95
N ALA A 236 -5.79 -1.84 0.72
CA ALA A 236 -5.22 -1.73 -0.62
C ALA A 236 -5.85 -2.77 -1.55
N THR A 237 -6.20 -2.33 -2.76
CA THR A 237 -6.81 -3.19 -3.79
C THR A 237 -5.90 -3.20 -5.02
N LEU A 238 -5.62 -4.39 -5.52
CA LEU A 238 -4.94 -4.63 -6.79
C LEU A 238 -5.95 -5.22 -7.78
N ASP A 239 -6.18 -4.51 -8.88
CA ASP A 239 -7.20 -4.80 -9.89
C ASP A 239 -6.54 -5.15 -11.23
N GLY A 240 -6.86 -6.34 -11.76
CA GLY A 240 -6.35 -6.85 -13.03
C GLY A 240 -6.99 -6.22 -14.28
N GLY A 241 -8.04 -5.41 -14.13
CA GLY A 241 -8.68 -4.66 -15.23
C GLY A 241 -9.52 -5.51 -16.19
N GLY A 242 -9.88 -6.73 -15.81
CA GLY A 242 -10.69 -7.64 -16.61
C GLY A 242 -9.90 -8.49 -17.60
N GLU A 243 -8.58 -8.58 -17.46
CA GLU A 243 -7.71 -9.41 -18.31
C GLU A 243 -6.61 -10.07 -17.48
N GLY A 244 -6.30 -11.34 -17.79
CA GLY A 244 -5.17 -12.06 -17.17
C GLY A 244 -5.33 -12.29 -15.67
N SER A 245 -4.33 -12.95 -15.09
CA SER A 245 -4.24 -13.16 -13.65
C SER A 245 -3.74 -11.89 -12.96
N VAL A 246 -4.32 -11.51 -11.82
CA VAL A 246 -3.80 -10.36 -11.06
C VAL A 246 -2.38 -10.63 -10.55
N LEU A 247 -2.16 -11.84 -10.03
CA LEU A 247 -0.85 -12.35 -9.63
C LEU A 247 -0.52 -13.61 -10.43
N ASP A 248 0.57 -13.60 -11.19
CA ASP A 248 1.11 -14.79 -11.84
C ASP A 248 2.41 -15.21 -11.14
N VAL A 249 2.50 -16.47 -10.70
CA VAL A 249 3.60 -16.96 -9.86
C VAL A 249 4.15 -18.28 -10.41
N ASP A 250 5.39 -18.24 -10.88
CA ASP A 250 6.09 -19.42 -11.41
C ASP A 250 7.44 -19.64 -10.72
N ASN A 251 7.63 -20.84 -10.19
CA ASN A 251 8.85 -21.27 -9.49
C ASN A 251 9.34 -20.26 -8.44
N ALA A 252 8.42 -19.75 -7.63
CA ALA A 252 8.70 -18.69 -6.67
C ALA A 252 8.03 -18.90 -5.30
N THR A 253 8.51 -18.16 -4.30
CA THR A 253 7.80 -18.04 -3.01
C THR A 253 7.21 -16.64 -2.89
N LEU A 254 5.89 -16.56 -2.69
CA LEU A 254 5.15 -15.32 -2.54
C LEU A 254 4.41 -15.30 -1.20
N GLU A 255 4.63 -14.25 -0.42
CA GLU A 255 3.85 -13.92 0.78
C GLU A 255 2.97 -12.69 0.46
N VAL A 256 1.66 -12.80 0.61
CA VAL A 256 0.71 -11.69 0.43
C VAL A 256 -0.03 -11.41 1.74
N THR A 257 -0.06 -10.15 2.13
CA THR A 257 -0.74 -9.70 3.36
C THR A 257 -1.59 -8.45 3.12
N ASP A 258 -2.79 -8.43 3.73
CA ASP A 258 -3.62 -7.23 3.85
C ASP A 258 -4.05 -6.60 2.51
N LEU A 259 -4.47 -7.44 1.56
CA LEU A 259 -4.71 -7.01 0.18
C LEU A 259 -6.04 -7.57 -0.38
N VAL A 260 -6.70 -6.78 -1.21
CA VAL A 260 -7.81 -7.24 -2.08
C VAL A 260 -7.30 -7.44 -3.50
N LEU A 261 -7.61 -8.59 -4.09
CA LEU A 261 -7.34 -8.95 -5.48
C LEU A 261 -8.67 -9.04 -6.23
N THR A 262 -8.82 -8.27 -7.29
CA THR A 262 -10.10 -8.18 -8.04
C THR A 262 -9.87 -7.99 -9.52
N GLY A 263 -10.94 -8.16 -10.32
CA GLY A 263 -10.91 -7.84 -11.74
C GLY A 263 -9.95 -8.71 -12.56
N GLY A 264 -9.48 -9.82 -12.02
CA GLY A 264 -8.74 -10.81 -12.79
C GLY A 264 -9.65 -11.59 -13.73
N ALA A 265 -9.16 -11.88 -14.94
CA ALA A 265 -9.88 -12.63 -15.96
C ALA A 265 -8.95 -13.58 -16.74
N GLY A 266 -7.99 -14.19 -16.06
CA GLY A 266 -7.08 -15.17 -16.65
C GLY A 266 -7.79 -16.49 -16.98
N GLU A 267 -7.34 -17.18 -18.03
CA GLU A 267 -7.77 -18.56 -18.31
C GLU A 267 -7.46 -19.50 -17.12
N LYS A 268 -6.40 -19.21 -16.37
CA LYS A 268 -6.02 -19.89 -15.14
C LYS A 268 -5.86 -18.83 -14.06
N GLY A 269 -6.52 -18.98 -12.93
CA GLY A 269 -6.28 -18.10 -11.79
C GLY A 269 -6.67 -16.66 -12.10
N GLY A 270 -7.94 -16.29 -11.96
CA GLY A 270 -8.32 -14.89 -12.15
C GLY A 270 -7.57 -13.99 -11.17
N ALA A 271 -7.68 -14.25 -9.87
CA ALA A 271 -6.92 -13.48 -8.88
C ALA A 271 -5.45 -13.92 -8.80
N LEU A 272 -5.18 -15.22 -8.82
CA LEU A 272 -3.83 -15.75 -8.66
C LEU A 272 -3.64 -17.07 -9.42
N ASP A 273 -2.63 -17.13 -10.28
CA ASP A 273 -2.10 -18.34 -10.91
C ASP A 273 -0.76 -18.71 -10.23
N ALA A 274 -0.66 -19.93 -9.68
CA ALA A 274 0.57 -20.46 -9.12
C ALA A 274 0.93 -21.82 -9.73
N GLN A 275 2.12 -21.86 -10.35
CA GLN A 275 2.68 -23.02 -11.04
C GLN A 275 4.17 -23.22 -10.69
N GLY A 276 4.75 -24.32 -11.19
CA GLY A 276 6.19 -24.54 -11.18
C GLY A 276 6.84 -24.80 -9.82
N ALA A 277 6.17 -25.52 -8.92
CA ALA A 277 6.63 -25.75 -7.55
C ALA A 277 6.70 -24.47 -6.69
N SER A 278 5.79 -23.53 -6.95
CA SER A 278 5.65 -22.31 -6.17
C SER A 278 5.10 -22.56 -4.77
N THR A 279 5.41 -21.65 -3.84
CA THR A 279 4.90 -21.64 -2.47
C THR A 279 4.24 -20.31 -2.17
N ILE A 280 2.93 -20.34 -1.90
CA ILE A 280 2.11 -19.14 -1.71
C ILE A 280 1.61 -19.09 -0.27
N HIS A 281 1.85 -17.96 0.39
CA HIS A 281 1.35 -17.66 1.72
C HIS A 281 0.39 -16.49 1.65
N LEU A 282 -0.88 -16.69 1.97
CA LEU A 282 -1.90 -15.64 2.00
C LEU A 282 -2.36 -15.41 3.44
N THR A 283 -2.35 -14.17 3.90
CA THR A 283 -2.84 -13.81 5.24
C THR A 283 -3.65 -12.52 5.18
N ARG A 284 -4.94 -12.58 5.55
CA ARG A 284 -5.86 -11.43 5.45
C ARG A 284 -5.92 -10.89 4.02
N VAL A 285 -6.20 -11.78 3.09
CA VAL A 285 -6.32 -11.48 1.66
C VAL A 285 -7.74 -11.78 1.22
N ALA A 286 -8.28 -10.97 0.32
CA ALA A 286 -9.58 -11.24 -0.31
C ALA A 286 -9.39 -11.32 -1.83
N ALA A 287 -9.82 -12.41 -2.46
CA ALA A 287 -9.99 -12.52 -3.91
C ALA A 287 -11.48 -12.40 -4.23
N VAL A 288 -11.88 -11.28 -4.83
CA VAL A 288 -13.28 -10.90 -5.00
C VAL A 288 -13.58 -10.68 -6.48
N ASP A 289 -14.70 -11.22 -6.96
CA ASP A 289 -15.26 -10.97 -8.30
C ASP A 289 -14.25 -11.19 -9.44
N ASN A 290 -13.50 -12.29 -9.36
CA ASN A 290 -12.55 -12.70 -10.38
C ASN A 290 -13.15 -13.76 -11.30
N THR A 291 -12.64 -13.86 -12.53
CA THR A 291 -13.21 -14.72 -13.57
C THR A 291 -12.16 -15.60 -14.24
N ALA A 292 -12.59 -16.75 -14.75
CA ALA A 292 -11.81 -17.64 -15.60
C ALA A 292 -12.77 -18.33 -16.58
N LEU A 293 -13.24 -17.60 -17.59
CA LEU A 293 -14.40 -17.96 -18.44
C LEU A 293 -14.05 -18.39 -19.87
N ASP A 294 -12.77 -18.56 -20.20
CA ASP A 294 -12.36 -19.19 -21.44
C ASP A 294 -12.74 -20.68 -21.46
N ASP A 295 -12.69 -21.33 -22.63
CA ASP A 295 -13.23 -22.70 -22.87
C ASP A 295 -12.73 -23.79 -21.88
N ASP A 296 -11.60 -23.60 -21.20
CA ASP A 296 -11.09 -24.49 -20.13
C ASP A 296 -10.68 -23.71 -18.86
N GLY A 297 -11.38 -22.60 -18.60
CA GLY A 297 -11.07 -21.66 -17.54
C GLY A 297 -11.15 -22.26 -16.13
N LYS A 298 -10.10 -22.07 -15.32
CA LYS A 298 -9.95 -22.74 -14.01
C LYS A 298 -9.53 -21.79 -12.91
N GLY A 299 -10.17 -21.91 -11.75
CA GLY A 299 -9.74 -21.20 -10.55
C GLY A 299 -9.98 -19.69 -10.68
N ALA A 300 -11.23 -19.23 -10.65
CA ALA A 300 -11.50 -17.80 -10.82
C ALA A 300 -10.84 -16.99 -9.70
N GLY A 301 -10.96 -17.44 -8.45
CA GLY A 301 -10.14 -16.93 -7.36
C GLY A 301 -8.69 -17.39 -7.54
N LEU A 302 -8.40 -18.65 -7.20
CA LEU A 302 -7.03 -19.17 -7.17
C LEU A 302 -6.88 -20.42 -8.04
N PHE A 303 -5.79 -20.48 -8.81
CA PHE A 303 -5.34 -21.66 -9.52
C PHE A 303 -3.99 -22.11 -8.96
N ILE A 304 -3.97 -23.30 -8.34
CA ILE A 304 -2.78 -23.84 -7.64
C ILE A 304 -2.43 -25.18 -8.26
N VAL A 305 -1.38 -25.21 -9.09
CA VAL A 305 -0.96 -26.44 -9.76
C VAL A 305 0.50 -26.75 -9.47
N GLU A 306 0.77 -28.00 -9.09
CA GLU A 306 2.12 -28.46 -8.73
C GLU A 306 2.79 -27.57 -7.67
N SER A 307 1.99 -26.95 -6.81
CA SER A 307 2.40 -25.85 -5.92
C SER A 307 1.80 -26.01 -4.52
N THR A 308 2.29 -25.21 -3.57
CA THR A 308 1.80 -25.19 -2.18
C THR A 308 1.07 -23.89 -1.89
N LEU A 309 -0.13 -23.99 -1.30
CA LEU A 309 -0.88 -22.85 -0.76
C LEU A 309 -1.05 -23.00 0.75
N ILE A 310 -0.66 -21.96 1.49
CA ILE A 310 -0.91 -21.81 2.91
C ILE A 310 -1.71 -20.51 3.10
N ALA A 311 -3.00 -20.65 3.37
CA ALA A 311 -3.92 -19.53 3.50
C ALA A 311 -4.52 -19.45 4.90
N ARG A 312 -4.54 -18.24 5.43
CA ARG A 312 -5.16 -17.91 6.71
C ARG A 312 -5.97 -16.62 6.60
N ASP A 313 -7.19 -16.63 7.12
CA ASP A 313 -8.08 -15.45 7.05
C ASP A 313 -8.23 -14.97 5.60
N LEU A 314 -8.44 -15.92 4.68
CA LEU A 314 -8.61 -15.69 3.24
C LEU A 314 -10.10 -15.66 2.89
N VAL A 315 -10.49 -14.76 1.99
CA VAL A 315 -11.84 -14.68 1.43
C VAL A 315 -11.78 -14.93 -0.07
N LEU A 316 -12.55 -15.90 -0.57
CA LEU A 316 -12.71 -16.23 -1.99
C LEU A 316 -14.20 -16.10 -2.36
N THR A 317 -14.57 -15.00 -3.01
CA THR A 317 -15.99 -14.69 -3.25
C THR A 317 -16.29 -14.17 -4.65
N GLY A 318 -17.48 -14.50 -5.15
CA GLY A 318 -17.95 -14.00 -6.45
C GLY A 318 -17.16 -14.51 -7.65
N GLY A 319 -16.32 -15.53 -7.45
CA GLY A 319 -15.51 -16.12 -8.50
C GLY A 319 -16.36 -16.88 -9.51
N HIS A 320 -16.14 -16.68 -10.81
CA HIS A 320 -16.83 -17.44 -11.88
C HIS A 320 -15.83 -18.09 -12.85
N ALA A 321 -15.78 -19.42 -12.86
CA ALA A 321 -14.91 -20.18 -13.75
C ALA A 321 -15.66 -21.27 -14.52
N VAL A 322 -14.99 -21.95 -15.47
CA VAL A 322 -15.52 -23.22 -15.99
C VAL A 322 -15.40 -24.32 -14.93
N LYS A 323 -14.28 -24.37 -14.18
CA LYS A 323 -14.06 -25.30 -13.06
C LYS A 323 -13.39 -24.59 -11.88
N GLY A 324 -13.86 -24.87 -10.66
CA GLY A 324 -13.28 -24.26 -9.45
C GLY A 324 -13.50 -22.76 -9.42
N GLY A 325 -14.75 -22.30 -9.23
CA GLY A 325 -15.06 -20.87 -9.19
C GLY A 325 -14.24 -20.12 -8.12
N GLY A 326 -14.14 -20.68 -6.92
CA GLY A 326 -13.28 -20.14 -5.85
C GLY A 326 -11.83 -20.57 -6.02
N LEU A 327 -11.57 -21.88 -6.01
CA LEU A 327 -10.22 -22.44 -6.02
C LEU A 327 -10.15 -23.71 -6.87
N TYR A 328 -9.10 -23.81 -7.68
CA TYR A 328 -8.76 -25.00 -8.45
C TYR A 328 -7.36 -25.50 -8.06
N ALA A 329 -7.26 -26.75 -7.58
CA ALA A 329 -5.99 -27.35 -7.16
C ALA A 329 -5.71 -28.70 -7.80
N VAL A 330 -4.51 -28.86 -8.37
CA VAL A 330 -4.04 -30.12 -8.98
C VAL A 330 -2.60 -30.41 -8.61
N ASN A 331 -2.29 -31.64 -8.20
CA ASN A 331 -0.94 -32.03 -7.77
C ASN A 331 -0.35 -31.09 -6.71
N ALA A 332 -1.20 -30.57 -5.83
CA ALA A 332 -0.88 -29.47 -4.93
C ALA A 332 -0.86 -29.91 -3.46
N ALA A 333 -0.41 -28.99 -2.60
CA ALA A 333 -0.57 -29.09 -1.15
C ALA A 333 -1.30 -27.84 -0.63
N LEU A 334 -2.42 -28.03 0.05
CA LEU A 334 -3.26 -26.94 0.58
C LEU A 334 -3.34 -26.99 2.10
N THR A 335 -3.16 -25.84 2.74
CA THR A 335 -3.51 -25.61 4.15
C THR A 335 -4.40 -24.38 4.23
N LEU A 336 -5.67 -24.58 4.56
CA LEU A 336 -6.68 -23.52 4.68
C LEU A 336 -7.14 -23.43 6.13
N ASP A 337 -6.98 -22.27 6.76
CA ASP A 337 -7.35 -22.00 8.16
C ASP A 337 -8.16 -20.70 8.25
N ARG A 338 -9.43 -20.80 8.67
CA ARG A 338 -10.37 -19.65 8.68
C ARG A 338 -10.51 -19.01 7.30
N VAL A 339 -10.85 -19.82 6.31
CA VAL A 339 -11.09 -19.36 4.94
C VAL A 339 -12.59 -19.34 4.64
N GLU A 340 -13.04 -18.28 4.00
CA GLU A 340 -14.39 -18.15 3.47
C GLU A 340 -14.36 -18.38 1.95
N ILE A 341 -15.14 -19.34 1.46
CA ILE A 341 -15.31 -19.66 0.04
C ILE A 341 -16.80 -19.55 -0.26
N ALA A 342 -17.24 -18.36 -0.68
CA ALA A 342 -18.66 -18.05 -0.75
C ALA A 342 -19.15 -17.46 -2.07
N GLY A 343 -20.32 -17.89 -2.53
CA GLY A 343 -20.98 -17.28 -3.70
C GLY A 343 -20.22 -17.48 -5.02
N ASN A 344 -19.38 -18.52 -5.13
CA ASN A 344 -18.62 -18.79 -6.34
C ASN A 344 -19.39 -19.71 -7.29
N VAL A 345 -19.19 -19.53 -8.58
CA VAL A 345 -19.93 -20.19 -9.66
C VAL A 345 -18.97 -20.97 -10.57
N SER A 346 -19.36 -22.18 -10.96
CA SER A 346 -18.69 -22.93 -12.02
C SER A 346 -19.65 -23.38 -13.11
N ASP A 347 -19.28 -23.21 -14.38
CA ASP A 347 -20.10 -23.68 -15.52
C ASP A 347 -20.11 -25.21 -15.67
N THR A 348 -19.23 -25.91 -14.97
CA THR A 348 -19.21 -27.38 -14.92
C THR A 348 -19.05 -27.88 -13.49
N LEU A 349 -17.82 -27.90 -12.97
CA LEU A 349 -17.48 -28.63 -11.74
C LEU A 349 -16.94 -27.70 -10.66
N ALA A 350 -17.45 -27.89 -9.44
CA ALA A 350 -17.02 -27.19 -8.23
C ALA A 350 -17.09 -25.66 -8.30
N GLY A 351 -18.19 -25.09 -7.83
CA GLY A 351 -18.32 -23.65 -7.63
C GLY A 351 -17.30 -23.15 -6.62
N GLY A 352 -17.15 -23.84 -5.48
CA GLY A 352 -16.18 -23.51 -4.45
C GLY A 352 -14.78 -24.03 -4.76
N LEU A 353 -14.51 -25.28 -4.37
CA LEU A 353 -13.16 -25.86 -4.34
C LEU A 353 -13.07 -27.16 -5.17
N TYR A 354 -12.21 -27.17 -6.19
CA TYR A 354 -11.85 -28.36 -6.97
C TYR A 354 -10.50 -28.91 -6.51
N ILE A 355 -10.45 -30.19 -6.10
CA ILE A 355 -9.26 -30.88 -5.58
C ILE A 355 -8.98 -32.15 -6.39
N ASP A 356 -7.82 -32.21 -7.03
CA ASP A 356 -7.38 -33.35 -7.84
C ASP A 356 -5.91 -33.71 -7.56
N ASP A 357 -5.64 -35.00 -7.34
CA ASP A 357 -4.34 -35.53 -6.93
C ASP A 357 -3.61 -34.66 -5.88
N THR A 358 -4.37 -34.10 -4.94
CA THR A 358 -3.93 -33.02 -4.03
C THR A 358 -4.12 -33.42 -2.57
N VAL A 359 -3.21 -32.98 -1.70
CA VAL A 359 -3.33 -33.12 -0.26
C VAL A 359 -3.82 -31.80 0.34
N ALA A 360 -4.99 -31.82 0.97
CA ALA A 360 -5.63 -30.63 1.54
C ALA A 360 -5.96 -30.81 3.02
N THR A 361 -5.56 -29.83 3.83
CA THR A 361 -6.00 -29.65 5.21
C THR A 361 -6.84 -28.38 5.31
N VAL A 362 -8.09 -28.50 5.79
CA VAL A 362 -9.06 -27.40 5.83
C VAL A 362 -9.64 -27.31 7.25
N ARG A 363 -9.53 -26.16 7.92
CA ARG A 363 -9.98 -25.99 9.30
C ARG A 363 -10.66 -24.66 9.55
N ASP A 364 -11.74 -24.68 10.34
CA ASP A 364 -12.53 -23.50 10.71
C ASP A 364 -13.01 -22.70 9.48
N CYS A 365 -13.25 -23.38 8.35
CA CYS A 365 -13.61 -22.73 7.09
C CYS A 365 -15.13 -22.70 6.88
N VAL A 366 -15.56 -21.76 6.05
CA VAL A 366 -16.95 -21.67 5.57
C VAL A 366 -16.93 -21.84 4.06
N VAL A 367 -17.72 -22.79 3.56
CA VAL A 367 -17.95 -23.01 2.12
C VAL A 367 -19.44 -22.86 1.89
N SER A 368 -19.87 -21.69 1.41
CA SER A 368 -21.30 -21.37 1.32
C SER A 368 -21.76 -20.80 -0.01
N ASP A 369 -23.03 -21.00 -0.33
CA ASP A 369 -23.69 -20.35 -1.48
C ASP A 369 -22.99 -20.58 -2.83
N ASN A 370 -22.16 -21.62 -2.94
CA ASN A 370 -21.45 -21.91 -4.17
C ASN A 370 -22.36 -22.70 -5.12
N THR A 371 -22.24 -22.43 -6.41
CA THR A 371 -23.08 -23.03 -7.46
C THR A 371 -22.21 -23.72 -8.49
N ALA A 372 -22.55 -24.96 -8.84
CA ALA A 372 -21.97 -25.66 -9.99
C ALA A 372 -23.07 -26.15 -10.91
N GLN A 373 -22.83 -26.10 -12.22
CA GLN A 373 -23.77 -26.67 -13.17
C GLN A 373 -23.87 -28.18 -13.04
N ASP A 374 -22.75 -28.89 -12.83
CA ASP A 374 -22.71 -30.36 -12.76
C ASP A 374 -22.56 -30.84 -11.31
N ASP A 375 -21.36 -31.23 -10.84
CA ASP A 375 -21.18 -31.84 -9.52
C ASP A 375 -20.31 -31.04 -8.56
N GLY A 376 -20.55 -31.25 -7.26
CA GLY A 376 -19.65 -30.83 -6.19
C GLY A 376 -19.62 -29.33 -5.97
N ALA A 377 -20.78 -28.68 -5.94
CA ALA A 377 -20.88 -27.21 -5.95
C ALA A 377 -20.04 -26.53 -4.85
N GLY A 378 -20.05 -27.07 -3.63
CA GLY A 378 -19.12 -26.66 -2.58
C GLY A 378 -17.71 -27.19 -2.85
N LEU A 379 -17.55 -28.51 -2.82
CA LEU A 379 -16.28 -29.19 -3.02
C LEU A 379 -16.41 -30.35 -3.99
N ARG A 380 -15.41 -30.49 -4.86
CA ARG A 380 -15.20 -31.69 -5.66
C ARG A 380 -13.83 -32.27 -5.37
N VAL A 381 -13.78 -33.54 -4.97
CA VAL A 381 -12.53 -34.23 -4.62
C VAL A 381 -12.38 -35.49 -5.45
N VAL A 382 -11.29 -35.56 -6.22
CA VAL A 382 -11.08 -36.62 -7.20
C VAL A 382 -9.69 -37.27 -7.14
N ASN A 383 -9.58 -38.46 -7.75
CA ASN A 383 -8.34 -39.22 -7.93
C ASN A 383 -7.60 -39.48 -6.60
N ALA A 384 -6.26 -39.43 -6.58
CA ALA A 384 -5.46 -39.78 -5.40
C ALA A 384 -5.49 -38.73 -4.28
N SER A 385 -6.48 -37.82 -4.28
CA SER A 385 -6.57 -36.72 -3.34
C SER A 385 -6.80 -37.20 -1.90
N VAL A 386 -6.20 -36.45 -0.97
CA VAL A 386 -6.40 -36.63 0.47
C VAL A 386 -6.95 -35.34 1.06
N LEU A 387 -8.18 -35.37 1.57
CA LEU A 387 -8.81 -34.23 2.24
C LEU A 387 -9.00 -34.53 3.72
N THR A 388 -8.41 -33.69 4.58
CA THR A 388 -8.71 -33.65 6.01
C THR A 388 -9.40 -32.32 6.33
N MET A 389 -10.64 -32.36 6.79
CA MET A 389 -11.42 -31.18 7.11
C MET A 389 -11.96 -31.22 8.55
N ALA A 390 -11.86 -30.12 9.29
CA ALA A 390 -12.31 -30.06 10.67
C ALA A 390 -12.99 -28.73 11.01
N ASP A 391 -14.08 -28.81 11.78
CA ASP A 391 -14.79 -27.65 12.33
C ASP A 391 -15.28 -26.66 11.24
N CYS A 392 -15.71 -27.19 10.09
CA CYS A 392 -16.12 -26.39 8.94
C CYS A 392 -17.65 -26.31 8.80
N THR A 393 -18.11 -25.27 8.11
CA THR A 393 -19.52 -25.10 7.71
C THR A 393 -19.64 -25.19 6.20
N LEU A 394 -20.54 -26.05 5.73
CA LEU A 394 -20.87 -26.23 4.32
C LEU A 394 -22.36 -25.95 4.13
N ASP A 395 -22.67 -24.74 3.67
CA ASP A 395 -24.04 -24.24 3.67
C ASP A 395 -24.52 -23.83 2.27
N ALA A 396 -25.75 -24.15 1.93
CA ALA A 396 -26.42 -23.60 0.74
C ALA A 396 -25.70 -23.84 -0.60
N ASN A 397 -24.84 -24.86 -0.73
CA ASN A 397 -24.15 -25.15 -1.99
C ASN A 397 -25.07 -25.95 -2.95
N GLN A 398 -25.17 -25.51 -4.21
CA GLN A 398 -26.17 -25.99 -5.18
C GLN A 398 -25.53 -26.54 -6.46
N ALA A 399 -25.72 -27.83 -6.71
CA ALA A 399 -25.35 -28.51 -7.94
C ALA A 399 -26.60 -28.68 -8.83
N LEU A 400 -26.62 -28.09 -10.03
CA LEU A 400 -27.86 -27.75 -10.73
C LEU A 400 -28.31 -28.73 -11.83
N ALA A 401 -27.43 -29.59 -12.34
CA ALA A 401 -27.78 -30.55 -13.38
C ALA A 401 -28.76 -31.61 -12.85
N ASP A 402 -29.56 -32.16 -13.76
CA ASP A 402 -30.52 -33.22 -13.44
C ASP A 402 -29.82 -34.53 -13.03
N ASP A 403 -28.52 -34.68 -13.30
CA ASP A 403 -27.68 -35.80 -12.85
C ASP A 403 -26.56 -35.37 -11.88
N ALA A 404 -26.64 -34.14 -11.36
CA ALA A 404 -25.67 -33.57 -10.44
C ALA A 404 -25.45 -34.41 -9.17
N GLU A 405 -24.19 -34.66 -8.86
CA GLU A 405 -23.74 -35.37 -7.67
C GLU A 405 -23.26 -34.39 -6.58
N GLY A 406 -23.77 -34.47 -5.35
CA GLY A 406 -23.16 -33.81 -4.18
C GLY A 406 -23.23 -32.27 -4.17
N GLY A 407 -24.18 -31.67 -3.46
CA GLY A 407 -24.26 -30.21 -3.36
C GLY A 407 -23.09 -29.61 -2.59
N ALA A 408 -22.78 -30.17 -1.42
CA ALA A 408 -21.64 -29.75 -0.61
C ALA A 408 -20.34 -30.43 -1.02
N LEU A 409 -20.38 -31.75 -1.25
CA LEU A 409 -19.20 -32.57 -1.54
C LEU A 409 -19.53 -33.66 -2.55
N ALA A 410 -18.82 -33.66 -3.67
CA ALA A 410 -18.77 -34.78 -4.60
C ALA A 410 -17.40 -35.46 -4.52
N ALA A 411 -17.36 -36.71 -4.04
CA ALA A 411 -16.15 -37.51 -3.95
C ALA A 411 -16.15 -38.60 -5.03
N ARG A 412 -15.24 -38.50 -6.02
CA ARG A 412 -15.27 -39.37 -7.21
C ARG A 412 -13.92 -39.74 -7.79
N THR A 413 -13.77 -40.99 -8.24
CA THR A 413 -12.69 -41.38 -9.17
C THR A 413 -13.24 -41.89 -10.49
N PHE A 414 -12.53 -41.56 -11.58
CA PHE A 414 -12.74 -42.14 -12.90
C PHE A 414 -11.68 -43.21 -13.22
N GLY A 415 -12.10 -44.36 -13.76
CA GLY A 415 -11.20 -45.39 -14.25
C GLY A 415 -10.44 -46.16 -13.16
N GLU A 416 -9.18 -46.51 -13.41
CA GLU A 416 -8.32 -47.29 -12.50
C GLU A 416 -7.45 -46.41 -11.58
N SER A 417 -7.74 -45.10 -11.48
CA SER A 417 -6.96 -44.21 -10.61
C SER A 417 -7.17 -44.54 -9.13
N ALA A 418 -6.28 -44.04 -8.27
CA ALA A 418 -6.40 -44.23 -6.83
C ALA A 418 -7.69 -43.56 -6.30
N THR A 419 -8.25 -44.13 -5.24
CA THR A 419 -9.51 -43.65 -4.63
C THR A 419 -9.21 -42.50 -3.64
N PRO A 420 -9.97 -41.39 -3.67
CA PRO A 420 -9.82 -40.31 -2.71
C PRO A 420 -9.98 -40.80 -1.29
N LEU A 421 -9.22 -40.20 -0.37
CA LEU A 421 -9.36 -40.40 1.06
C LEU A 421 -9.81 -39.11 1.71
N ILE A 422 -11.01 -39.11 2.27
CA ILE A 422 -11.65 -37.93 2.84
C ILE A 422 -12.03 -38.21 4.28
N THR A 423 -11.54 -37.37 5.20
CA THR A 423 -11.91 -37.39 6.62
C THR A 423 -12.43 -36.01 7.01
N ILE A 424 -13.65 -35.97 7.54
CA ILE A 424 -14.32 -34.75 7.94
C ILE A 424 -14.84 -34.90 9.36
N THR A 425 -14.46 -33.98 10.25
CA THR A 425 -14.80 -34.05 11.68
C THR A 425 -15.42 -32.77 12.21
N GLY A 426 -16.43 -32.84 13.06
CA GLY A 426 -16.96 -31.64 13.74
C GLY A 426 -17.63 -30.62 12.82
N SER A 427 -18.02 -31.02 11.60
CA SER A 427 -18.49 -30.10 10.56
C SER A 427 -20.00 -30.12 10.39
N THR A 428 -20.53 -29.04 9.81
CA THR A 428 -21.96 -28.87 9.56
C THR A 428 -22.26 -28.81 8.06
N PHE A 429 -23.33 -29.46 7.63
CA PHE A 429 -23.81 -29.51 6.26
C PHE A 429 -25.28 -29.08 6.24
N THR A 430 -25.55 -27.88 5.76
CA THR A 430 -26.89 -27.27 5.80
C THR A 430 -27.35 -26.78 4.44
N ASN A 431 -28.64 -26.94 4.13
CA ASN A 431 -29.28 -26.36 2.94
C ASN A 431 -28.63 -26.71 1.59
N ASN A 432 -27.84 -27.77 1.49
CA ASN A 432 -27.15 -28.13 0.26
C ASN A 432 -28.10 -28.89 -0.70
N GLY A 433 -27.92 -28.68 -2.00
CA GLY A 433 -28.79 -29.22 -3.04
C GLY A 433 -28.05 -29.90 -4.20
N ALA A 434 -28.56 -31.05 -4.66
CA ALA A 434 -28.11 -31.75 -5.86
C ALA A 434 -29.20 -32.68 -6.43
N ALA A 435 -28.92 -33.42 -7.50
CA ALA A 435 -29.80 -34.51 -7.96
C ALA A 435 -29.61 -35.78 -7.10
N TYR A 436 -28.37 -36.11 -6.74
CA TYR A 436 -28.01 -37.24 -5.88
C TYR A 436 -27.08 -36.81 -4.76
N GLY A 437 -27.42 -37.13 -3.51
CA GLY A 437 -26.59 -36.73 -2.37
C GLY A 437 -26.68 -35.23 -2.13
N GLY A 438 -27.81 -34.71 -1.63
CA GLY A 438 -28.05 -33.27 -1.52
C GLY A 438 -26.90 -32.53 -0.81
N ALA A 439 -26.28 -33.13 0.22
CA ALA A 439 -24.99 -32.68 0.72
C ALA A 439 -23.81 -33.46 0.12
N VAL A 440 -23.75 -34.77 0.33
CA VAL A 440 -22.55 -35.57 0.05
C VAL A 440 -22.87 -36.70 -0.91
N HIS A 441 -22.09 -36.80 -1.98
CA HIS A 441 -22.09 -37.94 -2.89
C HIS A 441 -20.75 -38.68 -2.87
N VAL A 442 -20.80 -40.01 -2.80
CA VAL A 442 -19.62 -40.89 -2.74
C VAL A 442 -19.66 -41.92 -3.86
N ARG A 443 -18.64 -41.89 -4.75
CA ARG A 443 -18.46 -42.85 -5.85
C ARG A 443 -16.98 -43.22 -6.00
N ASN A 444 -16.63 -44.50 -5.87
CA ASN A 444 -15.24 -44.96 -5.93
C ASN A 444 -14.29 -44.19 -4.97
N ALA A 445 -14.78 -43.76 -3.81
CA ALA A 445 -14.01 -42.95 -2.84
C ALA A 445 -14.15 -43.52 -1.43
N ARG A 446 -13.21 -43.16 -0.54
CA ARG A 446 -13.25 -43.47 0.89
C ARG A 446 -13.57 -42.21 1.68
N VAL A 447 -14.73 -42.19 2.32
CA VAL A 447 -15.21 -41.03 3.08
C VAL A 447 -15.53 -41.45 4.51
N CYS A 448 -14.89 -40.78 5.46
CA CYS A 448 -15.20 -40.86 6.88
C CYS A 448 -15.72 -39.51 7.39
N LEU A 449 -16.92 -39.52 7.96
CA LEU A 449 -17.58 -38.37 8.58
C LEU A 449 -17.76 -38.67 10.07
N VAL A 450 -17.24 -37.80 10.92
CA VAL A 450 -17.24 -37.98 12.39
C VAL A 450 -17.81 -36.74 13.06
N ASP A 451 -18.66 -36.92 14.07
CA ASP A 451 -19.19 -35.82 14.90
C ASP A 451 -19.75 -34.65 14.07
N SER A 452 -20.45 -34.96 12.97
CA SER A 452 -20.90 -33.98 11.98
C SER A 452 -22.42 -33.99 11.83
N SER A 453 -23.02 -32.86 11.44
CA SER A 453 -24.48 -32.72 11.34
C SER A 453 -24.96 -32.38 9.93
N PHE A 454 -26.10 -32.95 9.53
CA PHE A 454 -26.72 -32.76 8.22
C PHE A 454 -28.16 -32.28 8.40
N THR A 455 -28.43 -31.02 8.05
CA THR A 455 -29.77 -30.43 8.22
C THR A 455 -30.29 -29.78 6.94
N ASP A 456 -31.56 -30.01 6.61
CA ASP A 456 -32.26 -29.34 5.51
C ASP A 456 -31.58 -29.50 4.13
N ASN A 457 -30.87 -30.61 3.90
CA ASN A 457 -30.26 -30.91 2.60
C ASN A 457 -31.27 -31.60 1.67
N VAL A 458 -31.20 -31.29 0.37
CA VAL A 458 -32.24 -31.64 -0.61
C VAL A 458 -31.63 -32.33 -1.82
N ALA A 459 -32.15 -33.52 -2.14
CA ALA A 459 -31.97 -34.16 -3.44
C ALA A 459 -33.30 -34.03 -4.22
N SER A 460 -33.36 -33.24 -5.30
CA SER A 460 -34.65 -32.94 -5.94
C SER A 460 -34.64 -32.72 -7.46
N LEU A 461 -33.53 -32.95 -8.15
CA LEU A 461 -33.40 -32.68 -9.60
C LEU A 461 -33.23 -33.93 -10.47
N GLY A 462 -33.19 -35.14 -9.90
CA GLY A 462 -33.01 -36.40 -10.64
C GLY A 462 -34.23 -36.89 -11.43
N GLU A 463 -34.01 -37.63 -12.53
CA GLU A 463 -35.04 -38.36 -13.30
C GLU A 463 -35.85 -39.39 -12.45
N LEU A 464 -35.47 -39.61 -11.19
CA LEU A 464 -36.06 -40.55 -10.22
C LEU A 464 -36.43 -39.90 -8.87
N ASP A 465 -36.87 -38.64 -8.85
CA ASP A 465 -37.20 -37.86 -7.64
C ASP A 465 -35.99 -37.54 -6.72
N GLY A 466 -34.77 -37.83 -7.17
CA GLY A 466 -33.52 -37.64 -6.42
C GLY A 466 -33.39 -38.60 -5.22
N GLU A 467 -32.16 -39.02 -4.89
CA GLU A 467 -31.92 -39.94 -3.78
C GLU A 467 -30.81 -39.44 -2.86
N GLY A 468 -30.95 -39.71 -1.55
CA GLY A 468 -29.97 -39.32 -0.53
C GLY A 468 -29.98 -37.82 -0.29
N GLY A 469 -31.01 -37.31 0.39
CA GLY A 469 -31.14 -35.88 0.70
C GLY A 469 -29.94 -35.31 1.45
N ALA A 470 -29.35 -36.05 2.40
CA ALA A 470 -28.05 -35.70 2.95
C ALA A 470 -26.92 -36.45 2.23
N VAL A 471 -26.92 -37.78 2.26
CA VAL A 471 -25.81 -38.59 1.76
C VAL A 471 -26.28 -39.62 0.74
N PHE A 472 -25.57 -39.72 -0.37
CA PHE A 472 -25.74 -40.78 -1.36
C PHE A 472 -24.42 -41.51 -1.60
N LYS A 473 -24.45 -42.83 -1.53
CA LYS A 473 -23.34 -43.71 -1.91
C LYS A 473 -23.72 -44.51 -3.14
N SER A 474 -23.05 -44.24 -4.25
CA SER A 474 -23.27 -44.97 -5.50
C SER A 474 -22.58 -46.33 -5.49
N ARG A 475 -23.03 -47.22 -6.37
CA ARG A 475 -22.26 -48.44 -6.70
C ARG A 475 -20.89 -48.03 -7.24
N PRO A 476 -19.81 -48.73 -6.84
CA PRO A 476 -18.53 -48.54 -7.47
C PRO A 476 -18.53 -49.13 -8.88
N GLU A 477 -17.98 -48.40 -9.84
CA GLU A 477 -17.75 -48.89 -11.21
C GLU A 477 -16.44 -49.69 -11.28
N THR A 478 -15.45 -49.26 -10.51
CA THR A 478 -14.10 -49.81 -10.38
C THR A 478 -13.60 -49.54 -8.96
N GLY A 479 -12.86 -50.47 -8.36
CA GLY A 479 -12.33 -50.29 -7.00
C GLY A 479 -13.38 -50.45 -5.89
N ALA A 480 -13.13 -49.83 -4.73
CA ALA A 480 -13.98 -49.92 -3.54
C ALA A 480 -14.46 -48.52 -3.11
N ALA A 481 -15.77 -48.36 -2.94
CA ALA A 481 -16.36 -47.18 -2.31
C ALA A 481 -16.64 -47.48 -0.84
N HIS A 482 -16.12 -46.63 0.07
CA HIS A 482 -16.28 -46.78 1.51
C HIS A 482 -16.91 -45.52 2.10
N LEU A 483 -17.90 -45.72 2.97
CA LEU A 483 -18.57 -44.65 3.70
C LEU A 483 -18.63 -45.06 5.19
N ALA A 484 -18.09 -44.21 6.05
CA ALA A 484 -18.19 -44.34 7.49
C ALA A 484 -18.84 -43.07 8.06
N LEU A 485 -19.92 -43.24 8.82
CA LEU A 485 -20.61 -42.18 9.54
C LEU A 485 -20.52 -42.51 11.04
N VAL A 486 -19.83 -41.68 11.81
CA VAL A 486 -19.58 -41.93 13.23
C VAL A 486 -20.10 -40.76 14.05
N ARG A 487 -21.17 -41.00 14.81
CA ARG A 487 -21.84 -39.96 15.63
C ARG A 487 -22.27 -38.76 14.79
N CYS A 488 -22.89 -39.05 13.64
CA CYS A 488 -23.47 -38.02 12.80
C CYS A 488 -24.97 -37.87 13.08
N ASP A 489 -25.43 -36.63 13.06
CA ASP A 489 -26.82 -36.24 13.31
C ASP A 489 -27.49 -35.79 12.02
N PHE A 490 -28.73 -36.23 11.78
CA PHE A 490 -29.50 -35.91 10.58
C PHE A 490 -30.85 -35.31 10.94
N ALA A 491 -31.25 -34.24 10.26
CA ALA A 491 -32.54 -33.58 10.45
C ALA A 491 -33.08 -33.01 9.13
N SER A 492 -34.38 -33.24 8.87
CA SER A 492 -35.12 -32.56 7.79
C SER A 492 -34.54 -32.69 6.37
N ASN A 493 -33.73 -33.71 6.10
CA ASN A 493 -33.21 -33.92 4.74
C ASN A 493 -34.27 -34.59 3.85
N THR A 494 -34.35 -34.19 2.58
CA THR A 494 -35.37 -34.64 1.62
C THR A 494 -34.71 -35.25 0.39
N PRO A 495 -35.12 -36.44 -0.10
CA PRO A 495 -36.29 -37.22 0.34
C PRO A 495 -36.02 -38.16 1.53
N GLN A 496 -34.76 -38.47 1.81
CA GLN A 496 -34.31 -39.29 2.93
C GLN A 496 -32.92 -38.85 3.40
N ASP A 497 -32.48 -39.27 4.59
CA ASP A 497 -31.15 -38.90 5.09
C ASP A 497 -30.04 -39.61 4.29
N LEU A 498 -30.16 -40.93 4.08
CA LEU A 498 -29.13 -41.74 3.41
C LEU A 498 -29.74 -42.66 2.36
N PHE A 499 -29.03 -42.79 1.23
CA PHE A 499 -29.22 -43.85 0.25
C PHE A 499 -27.88 -44.53 -0.08
N GLU A 500 -27.81 -45.86 0.08
CA GLU A 500 -26.66 -46.68 -0.36
C GLU A 500 -27.11 -47.71 -1.40
N ASP A 501 -26.48 -47.67 -2.56
CA ASP A 501 -26.71 -48.65 -3.61
C ASP A 501 -25.73 -49.84 -3.50
N LEU A 502 -26.21 -50.97 -2.95
CA LEU A 502 -25.36 -52.03 -2.41
C LEU A 502 -24.94 -53.15 -3.39
N THR A 503 -25.56 -53.33 -4.57
CA THR A 503 -25.14 -54.23 -5.69
C THR A 503 -26.24 -54.38 -6.73
N GLU A 504 -25.90 -54.87 -7.95
CA GLU A 504 -26.90 -55.24 -8.97
C GLU A 504 -27.82 -56.36 -8.45
N GLY A 505 -29.10 -56.04 -8.23
CA GLY A 505 -30.10 -56.96 -7.66
C GLY A 505 -30.16 -56.99 -6.12
N GLY A 506 -29.31 -56.22 -5.44
CA GLY A 506 -29.41 -55.95 -4.01
C GLY A 506 -30.55 -54.99 -3.69
N VAL A 507 -31.12 -55.08 -2.48
CA VAL A 507 -32.06 -54.06 -1.99
C VAL A 507 -31.24 -52.87 -1.50
N PRO A 508 -31.44 -51.65 -2.03
CA PRO A 508 -30.76 -50.46 -1.53
C PRO A 508 -31.00 -50.28 -0.03
N ARG A 509 -29.99 -49.78 0.68
CA ARG A 509 -30.17 -49.40 2.08
C ARG A 509 -30.58 -47.94 2.13
N THR A 510 -31.73 -47.67 2.71
CA THR A 510 -32.22 -46.31 2.94
C THR A 510 -32.40 -46.08 4.44
N LEU A 511 -32.04 -44.87 4.89
CA LEU A 511 -32.37 -44.41 6.23
C LEU A 511 -33.33 -43.22 6.13
N GLY A 512 -34.48 -43.37 6.78
CA GLY A 512 -35.48 -42.32 6.86
C GLY A 512 -35.07 -41.20 7.81
N ALA A 513 -35.85 -40.11 7.78
CA ALA A 513 -35.57 -38.87 8.48
C ALA A 513 -35.31 -39.03 10.00
N GLY A 514 -34.33 -38.30 10.50
CA GLY A 514 -34.02 -38.19 11.93
C GLY A 514 -33.07 -39.27 12.45
N PHE A 515 -32.27 -39.87 11.56
CA PHE A 515 -31.28 -40.87 11.98
C PHE A 515 -30.21 -40.24 12.88
N THR A 516 -29.89 -40.93 13.97
CA THR A 516 -28.74 -40.64 14.84
C THR A 516 -28.06 -41.98 15.13
N GLY A 517 -26.79 -42.12 14.80
CA GLY A 517 -26.11 -43.42 14.96
C GLY A 517 -24.75 -43.55 14.29
N VAL A 518 -24.24 -44.79 14.30
CA VAL A 518 -22.99 -45.18 13.62
C VAL A 518 -23.36 -46.03 12.42
N ILE A 519 -22.86 -45.68 11.25
CA ILE A 519 -22.83 -46.56 10.07
C ILE A 519 -21.38 -46.86 9.76
N VAL A 520 -21.01 -48.13 9.86
CA VAL A 520 -19.71 -48.59 9.42
C VAL A 520 -19.93 -49.64 8.35
N ASP A 521 -19.69 -49.26 7.10
CA ASP A 521 -19.49 -50.23 6.04
C ASP A 521 -18.09 -50.83 6.26
N ASP A 522 -18.02 -52.12 6.62
CA ASP A 522 -16.80 -52.91 6.91
C ASP A 522 -16.07 -52.71 8.27
N GLY A 523 -16.78 -52.37 9.36
CA GLY A 523 -16.30 -52.54 10.75
C GLY A 523 -15.50 -51.36 11.34
N GLU A 524 -15.50 -51.24 12.68
CA GLU A 524 -15.15 -50.04 13.49
C GLU A 524 -13.81 -49.34 13.19
N THR A 525 -12.89 -49.93 12.42
CA THR A 525 -11.59 -49.34 12.04
C THR A 525 -11.62 -48.56 10.71
N ALA A 526 -12.78 -48.34 10.10
CA ALA A 526 -12.89 -47.73 8.77
C ALA A 526 -12.40 -46.26 8.68
N CYS A 527 -12.27 -45.59 9.82
CA CYS A 527 -11.75 -44.22 9.93
C CYS A 527 -10.30 -44.16 10.47
N GLU A 528 -9.64 -45.32 10.72
CA GLU A 528 -8.27 -45.42 11.25
C GLU A 528 -7.23 -45.80 10.17
#